data_AF-A0A0B1S730-F1
#
_entry.id   AF-A0A0B1S730-F1
#
_cell.length_a   1.000
_cell.length_b   1.000
_cell.length_c   1.000
_cell.angle_alpha   90.00
_cell.angle_beta   90.00
_cell.angle_gamma   90.00
#
_symmetry.space_group_name_H-M   'P 1'
#
loop_
_entity.id
_entity.type
_entity.pdbx_description
1 polymer ?
#
loop_
_entity_poly.entity_id
_entity_poly.type
_entity_poly.pdbx_seq_one_letter_code
_entity_poly.pdbx_strand_id
1 'polypeptide(L)'
;MPVPAAYNDMSADAGLRDHVGWVWYQTSVTVQYRDIGQKFVLRFGSVNYYAKVFFNGKRVGTHVGGHLPFECEVTDRVKFGVENNITVAVNNTLSNATIPQGEFEYVDPQTVNIEGRNVRDLVPF
;
A
#
# COMPACT_ATOMS: atom_id res chain seq x y z
N MET A 1 3.78 -9.07 9.52
CA MET A 1 5.02 -8.47 9.00
C MET A 1 5.35 -7.24 9.84
N PRO A 2 6.57 -7.10 10.39
CA PRO A 2 6.92 -5.92 11.20
C PRO A 2 7.02 -4.66 10.32
N VAL A 3 6.80 -3.50 10.96
CA VAL A 3 7.01 -2.16 10.37
C VAL A 3 7.75 -1.33 11.43
N PRO A 4 8.89 -0.68 11.11
CA PRO A 4 9.49 -0.53 9.79
C PRO A 4 10.40 -1.70 9.37
N ALA A 5 10.16 -2.29 8.19
CA ALA A 5 11.03 -3.29 7.55
C ALA A 5 10.68 -3.46 6.07
N ALA A 6 11.66 -3.84 5.23
CA ALA A 6 11.38 -4.47 3.93
C ALA A 6 10.89 -5.89 4.17
N TYR A 7 9.87 -6.36 3.44
CA TYR A 7 9.29 -7.68 3.69
C TYR A 7 10.14 -8.84 3.14
N ASN A 8 11.01 -8.56 2.15
CA ASN A 8 11.68 -9.57 1.33
C ASN A 8 12.44 -10.61 2.15
N ASP A 9 13.13 -10.19 3.21
CA ASP A 9 13.98 -11.06 4.03
C ASP A 9 13.40 -11.32 5.44
N MET A 10 12.10 -11.04 5.65
CA MET A 10 11.44 -11.29 6.94
C MET A 10 11.08 -12.76 7.17
N SER A 11 11.20 -13.58 6.13
CA SER A 11 11.07 -15.03 6.20
C SER A 11 12.14 -15.68 5.33
N ALA A 12 12.38 -16.99 5.52
CA ALA A 12 13.28 -17.75 4.66
C ALA A 12 12.63 -18.19 3.33
N ASP A 13 11.42 -17.71 3.02
CA ASP A 13 10.71 -18.05 1.79
C ASP A 13 11.23 -17.25 0.60
N ALA A 14 11.84 -17.94 -0.37
CA ALA A 14 12.31 -17.35 -1.62
C ALA A 14 11.17 -16.73 -2.43
N GLY A 15 9.95 -17.29 -2.37
CA GLY A 15 8.79 -16.73 -3.06
C GLY A 15 8.41 -15.35 -2.54
N LEU A 16 8.56 -15.12 -1.23
CA LEU A 16 8.35 -13.79 -0.66
C LEU A 16 9.49 -12.82 -1.03
N ARG A 17 10.73 -13.32 -1.00
CA ARG A 17 11.92 -12.52 -1.33
C ARG A 17 11.87 -12.01 -2.76
N ASP A 18 11.53 -12.89 -3.69
CA ASP A 18 11.54 -12.65 -5.15
C ASP A 18 10.18 -12.16 -5.67
N HIS A 19 9.21 -11.90 -4.78
CA HIS A 19 7.87 -11.43 -5.16
C HIS A 19 7.92 -10.11 -5.94
N VAL A 20 7.24 -10.08 -7.08
CA VAL A 20 7.01 -8.88 -7.89
C VAL A 20 5.51 -8.60 -7.98
N GLY A 21 5.12 -7.38 -7.65
CA GLY A 21 3.75 -6.90 -7.73
C GLY A 21 3.20 -6.43 -6.40
N TRP A 22 1.91 -6.67 -6.19
CA TRP A 22 1.17 -6.13 -5.05
C TRP A 22 1.34 -6.98 -3.79
N VAL A 23 1.57 -6.31 -2.66
CA VAL A 23 1.45 -6.86 -1.31
C VAL A 23 0.52 -5.98 -0.48
N TRP A 24 -0.07 -6.54 0.57
CA TRP A 24 -1.04 -5.86 1.41
C TRP A 24 -0.60 -5.87 2.87
N TYR A 25 -0.51 -4.69 3.46
CA TYR A 25 -0.36 -4.50 4.90
C TYR A 25 -1.70 -4.05 5.47
N GLN A 26 -2.09 -4.61 6.61
CA GLN A 26 -3.30 -4.21 7.31
C GLN A 26 -3.07 -4.16 8.81
N THR A 27 -3.60 -3.13 9.45
CA THR A 27 -3.66 -2.98 10.90
C THR A 27 -4.96 -2.26 11.29
N SER A 28 -5.29 -2.24 12.57
CA SER A 28 -6.43 -1.50 13.12
C SER A 28 -5.99 -0.52 14.20
N VAL A 29 -6.78 0.53 14.40
CA VAL A 29 -6.62 1.48 15.50
C VAL A 29 -7.98 1.91 16.03
N THR A 30 -8.10 2.05 17.35
CA THR A 30 -9.29 2.61 17.99
C THR A 30 -9.06 4.07 18.35
N VAL A 31 -9.86 4.96 17.77
CA VAL A 31 -9.86 6.39 18.13
C VAL A 31 -10.91 6.61 19.21
N GLN A 32 -10.54 7.30 20.29
CA GLN A 32 -11.40 7.44 21.46
C GLN A 32 -12.36 8.62 21.30
N TYR A 33 -13.55 8.56 21.92
CA TYR A 33 -14.54 9.65 21.86
C TYR A 33 -13.99 10.99 22.37
N ARG A 34 -12.99 10.99 23.25
CA ARG A 34 -12.33 12.22 23.74
C ARG A 34 -11.62 13.01 22.64
N ASP A 35 -11.31 12.37 21.51
CA ASP A 35 -10.58 12.97 20.39
C ASP A 35 -11.52 13.57 19.32
N ILE A 36 -12.84 13.63 19.58
CA ILE A 36 -13.81 14.28 18.69
C ILE A 36 -13.43 15.76 18.48
N GLY A 37 -13.53 16.22 17.23
CA GLY A 37 -13.17 17.58 16.83
C GLY A 37 -11.69 17.78 16.50
N GLN A 38 -10.85 16.76 16.70
CA GLN A 38 -9.46 16.77 16.25
C GLN A 38 -9.34 16.44 14.76
N LYS A 39 -8.22 16.85 14.16
CA LYS A 39 -7.84 16.49 12.79
C LYS A 39 -7.06 15.17 12.81
N PHE A 40 -7.45 14.21 11.98
CA PHE A 40 -6.79 12.91 11.89
C PHE A 40 -6.10 12.73 10.54
N VAL A 41 -4.80 12.44 10.60
CA VAL A 41 -3.94 12.28 9.43
C VAL A 41 -3.15 10.98 9.56
N LEU A 42 -3.18 10.15 8.53
CA LEU A 42 -2.25 9.03 8.39
C LEU A 42 -0.98 9.55 7.73
N ARG A 43 0.16 9.43 8.41
CA ARG A 43 1.47 9.82 7.90
C ARG A 43 2.35 8.60 7.71
N PHE A 44 2.91 8.47 6.50
CA PHE A 44 3.86 7.43 6.15
C PHE A 44 5.23 8.08 5.96
N GLY A 45 6.25 7.58 6.66
CA GLY A 45 7.63 8.08 6.51
C GLY A 45 8.20 7.74 5.14
N SER A 46 7.93 6.51 4.67
CA SER A 46 8.20 6.03 3.33
C SER A 46 7.42 4.73 3.07
N VAL A 47 7.06 4.47 1.81
CA VAL A 47 6.54 3.19 1.33
C VAL A 47 7.16 2.90 -0.04
N ASN A 48 7.95 1.84 -0.16
CA ASN A 48 8.64 1.50 -1.41
C ASN A 48 7.86 0.44 -2.22
N TYR A 49 7.35 0.69 -3.44
CA TYR A 49 7.50 1.91 -4.25
C TYR A 49 6.20 2.68 -4.50
N TYR A 50 5.12 1.98 -4.87
CA TYR A 50 3.81 2.60 -5.12
C TYR A 50 2.79 2.17 -4.07
N ALA A 51 2.25 3.14 -3.34
CA ALA A 51 1.30 2.93 -2.27
C ALA A 51 -0.13 3.32 -2.68
N LYS A 52 -1.11 2.47 -2.35
CA LYS A 52 -2.53 2.83 -2.27
C LYS A 52 -2.99 2.67 -0.83
N VAL A 53 -3.49 3.73 -0.21
CA VAL A 53 -3.91 3.75 1.19
C VAL A 53 -5.43 3.71 1.27
N PHE A 54 -5.94 2.83 2.12
CA PHE A 54 -7.35 2.65 2.41
C PHE A 54 -7.59 2.81 3.90
N PHE A 55 -8.68 3.50 4.25
CA PHE A 55 -9.15 3.65 5.61
C PHE A 55 -10.61 3.19 5.65
N ASN A 56 -10.91 2.21 6.51
CA ASN A 56 -12.23 1.57 6.60
C ASN A 56 -12.75 1.08 5.23
N GLY A 57 -11.86 0.50 4.42
CA GLY A 57 -12.18 -0.01 3.08
C GLY A 57 -12.30 1.04 1.98
N LYS A 58 -12.23 2.34 2.29
CA LYS A 58 -12.28 3.42 1.30
C LYS A 58 -10.89 3.93 0.99
N ARG A 59 -10.53 4.05 -0.29
CA ARG A 59 -9.24 4.64 -0.71
C ARG A 59 -9.18 6.10 -0.29
N VAL A 60 -8.12 6.48 0.41
CA VAL A 60 -7.89 7.85 0.93
C VAL A 60 -6.69 8.53 0.30
N GLY A 61 -5.78 7.79 -0.35
CA GLY A 61 -4.68 8.39 -1.08
C GLY A 61 -3.82 7.38 -1.83
N THR A 62 -2.87 7.93 -2.59
CA THR A 62 -1.85 7.18 -3.31
C THR A 62 -0.53 7.94 -3.27
N HIS A 63 0.60 7.22 -3.30
CA HIS A 63 1.91 7.84 -3.38
C HIS A 63 2.86 7.01 -4.22
N VAL A 64 3.67 7.67 -5.04
CA VAL A 64 4.70 7.07 -5.90
C VAL A 64 6.03 7.62 -5.42
N GLY A 65 6.97 6.74 -5.12
CA GLY A 65 8.27 7.11 -4.57
C GLY A 65 8.55 6.37 -3.28
N GLY A 66 9.73 5.75 -3.19
CA GLY A 66 10.08 4.87 -2.07
C GLY A 66 10.88 5.50 -0.93
N HIS A 67 11.03 6.83 -0.89
CA HIS A 67 11.97 7.48 0.03
C HIS A 67 11.50 8.82 0.60
N LEU A 68 10.32 9.31 0.23
CA LEU A 68 9.76 10.56 0.75
C LEU A 68 8.49 10.31 1.53
N PRO A 69 8.21 11.13 2.56
CA PRO A 69 7.00 11.00 3.33
C PRO A 69 5.78 11.50 2.54
N PHE A 70 4.62 10.94 2.87
CA PHE A 70 3.32 11.42 2.40
C PHE A 70 2.25 11.23 3.47
N GLU A 71 1.13 11.92 3.29
CA GLU A 71 0.05 11.92 4.26
C GLU A 71 -1.34 11.86 3.61
N CYS A 72 -2.31 11.33 4.34
CA CYS A 72 -3.71 11.26 3.94
C CYS A 72 -4.59 11.69 5.11
N GLU A 73 -5.39 12.73 4.92
CA GLU A 73 -6.39 13.12 5.91
C GLU A 73 -7.56 12.13 5.94
N VAL A 74 -7.95 11.70 7.14
CA VAL A 74 -9.01 10.69 7.34
C VAL A 74 -10.09 11.14 8.33
N THR A 75 -10.05 12.39 8.79
CA THR A 75 -10.94 12.97 9.80
C THR A 75 -12.41 12.56 9.60
N ASP A 76 -12.98 12.77 8.41
CA ASP A 76 -14.39 12.52 8.11
C ASP A 76 -14.79 11.03 8.07
N ARG A 77 -13.85 10.11 8.25
CA ARG A 77 -14.06 8.66 8.12
C ARG A 77 -13.76 7.91 9.41
N VAL A 78 -13.28 8.61 10.44
CA VAL A 78 -13.00 8.02 11.75
C VAL A 78 -14.31 7.60 12.40
N LYS A 79 -14.34 6.35 12.85
CA LYS A 79 -15.38 5.80 13.71
C LYS A 79 -14.85 5.81 15.15
N PHE A 80 -15.45 6.61 16.01
CA PHE A 80 -15.02 6.73 17.41
C PHE A 80 -15.52 5.55 18.25
N GLY A 81 -14.70 5.12 19.21
CA GLY A 81 -15.04 4.03 20.15
C GLY A 81 -15.02 2.62 19.54
N VAL A 82 -14.66 2.49 18.26
CA VAL A 82 -14.56 1.21 17.55
C VAL A 82 -13.26 1.15 16.74
N GLU A 83 -12.90 -0.05 16.31
CA GLU A 83 -11.73 -0.24 15.45
C GLU A 83 -11.92 0.40 14.07
N ASN A 84 -10.87 1.07 13.60
CA ASN A 84 -10.74 1.59 12.26
C ASN A 84 -9.64 0.81 11.54
N ASN A 85 -9.94 0.27 10.37
CA ASN A 85 -9.00 -0.52 9.59
C ASN A 85 -8.16 0.38 8.68
N ILE A 86 -6.85 0.19 8.72
CA ILE A 86 -5.87 0.83 7.84
C ILE A 86 -5.30 -0.27 6.95
N THR A 87 -5.48 -0.14 5.66
CA THR A 87 -4.96 -1.08 4.67
C THR A 87 -4.08 -0.34 3.67
N VAL A 88 -2.88 -0.84 3.42
CA VAL A 88 -1.94 -0.26 2.45
C VAL A 88 -1.57 -1.35 1.45
N ALA A 89 -1.92 -1.11 0.18
CA ALA A 89 -1.41 -1.91 -0.92
C ALA A 89 -0.08 -1.29 -1.38
N VAL A 90 0.96 -2.10 -1.46
CA VAL A 90 2.30 -1.69 -1.89
C VAL A 90 2.66 -2.46 -3.15
N ASN A 91 3.13 -1.77 -4.17
CA ASN A 91 3.66 -2.39 -5.39
C ASN A 91 5.14 -2.04 -5.55
N ASN A 92 5.96 -3.05 -5.84
CA ASN A 92 7.40 -2.93 -6.05
C ASN A 92 7.82 -2.99 -7.53
N THR A 93 6.87 -3.05 -8.48
CA THR A 93 7.17 -3.00 -9.91
C THR A 93 7.77 -1.65 -10.28
N LEU A 94 8.83 -1.68 -11.09
CA LEU A 94 9.48 -0.51 -11.66
C LEU A 94 9.18 -0.40 -13.15
N SER A 95 9.21 0.82 -13.68
CA SER A 95 9.06 1.10 -15.11
C SER A 95 10.10 2.14 -15.55
N ASN A 96 10.17 2.43 -16.85
CA ASN A 96 11.02 3.50 -17.36
C ASN A 96 10.62 4.90 -16.84
N ALA A 97 9.41 5.03 -16.29
CA ALA A 97 8.92 6.26 -15.67
C ALA A 97 9.17 6.33 -14.16
N THR A 98 9.53 5.22 -13.50
CA THR A 98 9.83 5.22 -12.07
C THR A 98 11.25 5.70 -11.80
N ILE A 99 11.49 6.17 -10.56
CA ILE A 99 12.82 6.49 -10.05
C ILE A 99 13.06 5.65 -8.79
N PRO A 100 13.94 4.63 -8.82
CA PRO A 100 14.79 4.22 -9.95
C PRO A 100 13.99 3.61 -11.10
N GLN A 101 14.58 3.60 -12.30
CA GLN A 101 14.02 2.96 -13.48
C GLN A 101 14.17 1.43 -13.41
N GLY A 102 13.28 0.72 -14.08
CA GLY A 102 13.36 -0.72 -14.27
C GLY A 102 12.32 -1.19 -15.28
N GLU A 103 12.29 -2.49 -15.51
CA GLU A 103 11.30 -3.15 -16.35
C GLU A 103 11.00 -4.52 -15.74
N PHE A 104 9.79 -5.02 -15.95
CA PHE A 104 9.41 -6.36 -15.55
C PHE A 104 8.46 -6.96 -16.58
N GLU A 105 8.49 -8.27 -16.71
CA GLU A 105 7.59 -9.03 -17.57
C GLU A 105 6.85 -10.08 -16.76
N TYR A 106 5.54 -10.23 -17.03
CA TYR A 106 4.78 -11.35 -16.51
C TYR A 106 5.15 -12.61 -17.28
N VAL A 107 5.59 -13.65 -16.56
CA VAL A 107 6.03 -14.92 -17.17
C VAL A 107 4.85 -15.75 -17.70
N ASP A 108 3.62 -15.53 -17.20
CA ASP A 108 2.41 -16.24 -17.64
C ASP A 108 1.30 -15.29 -18.13
N PRO A 109 0.88 -15.35 -19.42
CA PRO A 109 -0.23 -14.57 -19.96
C PRO A 109 -1.58 -14.74 -19.24
N GLN A 110 -1.83 -15.86 -18.56
CA GLN A 110 -3.09 -16.07 -17.83
C GLN A 110 -3.17 -15.23 -16.55
N THR A 111 -2.04 -14.91 -15.93
CA THR A 111 -1.98 -13.96 -14.79
C THR A 111 -2.26 -12.53 -15.20
N VAL A 112 -2.23 -12.22 -16.50
CA VAL A 112 -2.49 -10.88 -17.04
C VAL A 112 -3.98 -10.57 -17.09
N ASN A 113 -4.88 -11.54 -16.93
CA ASN A 113 -6.32 -11.30 -16.89
C ASN A 113 -6.96 -11.98 -15.67
N ILE A 114 -7.31 -11.20 -14.65
CA ILE A 114 -8.06 -11.67 -13.49
C ILE A 114 -9.48 -11.07 -13.56
N GLU A 115 -10.50 -11.93 -13.62
CA GLU A 115 -11.92 -11.53 -13.66
C GLU A 115 -12.27 -10.48 -14.74
N GLY A 116 -11.66 -10.59 -15.92
CA GLY A 116 -11.92 -9.69 -17.04
C GLY A 116 -11.25 -8.31 -16.94
N ARG A 117 -10.35 -8.09 -15.97
CA ARG A 117 -9.46 -6.92 -15.93
C ARG A 117 -8.04 -7.32 -16.32
N ASN A 118 -7.45 -6.53 -17.21
CA ASN A 118 -6.04 -6.68 -17.51
C ASN A 118 -5.21 -6.20 -16.31
N VAL A 119 -4.34 -7.05 -15.80
CA VAL A 119 -3.48 -6.74 -14.65
C VAL A 119 -2.47 -5.64 -15.00
N ARG A 120 -2.12 -5.46 -16.28
CA ARG A 120 -1.34 -4.30 -16.75
C ARG A 120 -2.03 -2.98 -16.46
N ASP A 121 -3.36 -2.93 -16.53
CA ASP A 121 -4.14 -1.71 -16.21
C ASP A 121 -4.17 -1.41 -14.70
N LEU A 122 -3.74 -2.36 -13.86
CA LEU A 122 -3.63 -2.20 -12.41
C LEU A 122 -2.23 -1.72 -11.98
N VAL A 123 -1.25 -1.80 -12.88
CA VAL A 123 0.09 -1.26 -12.71
C VAL A 123 0.04 0.20 -13.13
N PRO A 124 0.50 1.13 -12.28
CA PRO A 124 0.32 2.55 -12.53
C PRO A 124 1.13 3.13 -13.72
N PHE A 125 2.04 2.36 -14.35
CA PHE A 125 2.96 2.82 -15.40
C PHE A 125 3.34 1.70 -16.36
#